data_AF-A0A2D8I505-F1
#
_entry.id   AF-A0A2D8I505-F1
#
_cell.length_a   1.000
_cell.length_b   1.000
_cell.length_c   1.000
_cell.angle_alpha   90.00
_cell.angle_beta   90.00
_cell.angle_gamma   90.00
#
_symmetry.space_group_name_H-M   'P 1'
#
loop_
_entity.id
_entity.type
_entity.pdbx_description
1 polymer ?
#
loop_
_entity_poly.entity_id
_entity_poly.type
_entity_poly.pdbx_seq_one_letter_code
_entity_poly.pdbx_strand_id
1 'polypeptide(L)'
;MKKKHQVLPPRYDKDKDGPLDRFIKISEASKLLGYAHYNSVIKLIERGKLQAYKLPQVTRKRVLLSEVENLIELKNDRQNKYFSIPKKAGRHSNY
;
A
#
# COMPACT_ATOMS: atom_id res chain seq x y z
N MET A 1 -32.73 -39.56 5.48
CA MET A 1 -31.77 -38.87 4.60
C MET A 1 -31.66 -37.42 5.07
N LYS A 2 -30.54 -37.01 5.68
CA LYS A 2 -30.37 -35.64 6.22
C LYS A 2 -30.07 -34.68 5.06
N LYS A 3 -31.00 -33.77 4.75
CA LYS A 3 -30.75 -32.66 3.82
C LYS A 3 -29.64 -31.80 4.40
N LYS A 4 -28.47 -31.77 3.76
CA LYS A 4 -27.42 -30.82 4.08
C LYS A 4 -27.98 -29.43 3.77
N HIS A 5 -28.28 -28.64 4.80
CA HIS A 5 -28.52 -27.21 4.61
C HIS A 5 -27.22 -26.61 4.06
N GLN A 6 -27.21 -26.31 2.77
CA GLN A 6 -26.13 -25.54 2.17
C GLN A 6 -26.25 -24.13 2.73
N VAL A 7 -25.31 -23.76 3.61
CA VAL A 7 -25.16 -22.38 4.05
C VAL A 7 -24.56 -21.63 2.87
N LEU A 8 -25.34 -20.74 2.25
CA LEU A 8 -24.84 -19.90 1.17
C LEU A 8 -23.76 -18.97 1.75
N PRO A 9 -22.68 -18.69 0.98
CA PRO A 9 -21.67 -17.75 1.43
C PRO A 9 -22.32 -16.38 1.71
N PRO A 10 -21.85 -15.63 2.72
CA PRO A 10 -22.35 -14.29 2.99
C PRO A 10 -22.21 -13.45 1.71
N ARG A 11 -23.30 -12.78 1.34
CA ARG A 11 -23.28 -11.84 0.22
C ARG A 11 -22.53 -10.58 0.67
N TYR A 12 -21.58 -10.13 -0.14
CA TYR A 12 -20.90 -8.86 0.08
C TYR A 12 -21.93 -7.72 0.13
N ASP A 13 -21.91 -6.95 1.21
CA ASP A 13 -22.78 -5.80 1.44
C ASP A 13 -21.93 -4.54 1.31
N LYS A 14 -22.10 -3.80 0.21
CA LYS A 14 -21.28 -2.62 -0.11
C LYS A 14 -21.34 -1.55 0.98
N ASP A 15 -22.48 -1.43 1.66
CA ASP A 15 -22.70 -0.40 2.69
C ASP A 15 -22.06 -0.79 4.03
N LYS A 16 -21.88 -2.08 4.28
CA LYS A 16 -21.30 -2.61 5.52
C LYS A 16 -19.81 -2.96 5.40
N ASP A 17 -19.40 -3.56 4.28
CA ASP A 17 -18.06 -4.10 4.06
C ASP A 17 -17.11 -3.06 3.41
N GLY A 18 -17.64 -1.90 2.99
CA GLY A 18 -16.87 -0.83 2.34
C GLY A 18 -16.49 -1.16 0.89
N PRO A 19 -15.95 -0.21 0.11
CA PRO A 19 -15.63 -0.43 -1.30
C PRO A 19 -14.59 -1.54 -1.50
N LEU A 20 -14.84 -2.42 -2.46
CA LEU A 20 -13.93 -3.51 -2.80
C LEU A 20 -12.58 -2.95 -3.28
N ASP A 21 -11.49 -3.34 -2.62
CA ASP A 21 -10.16 -2.87 -2.98
C ASP A 21 -9.67 -3.50 -4.29
N ARG A 22 -8.86 -2.73 -5.04
CA ARG A 22 -8.42 -3.07 -6.38
C ARG A 22 -7.03 -3.68 -6.36
N PHE A 23 -6.89 -4.83 -7.01
CA PHE A 23 -5.57 -5.41 -7.31
C PHE A 23 -4.92 -4.71 -8.52
N ILE A 24 -3.68 -4.25 -8.34
CA ILE A 24 -2.90 -3.59 -9.39
C ILE A 24 -1.61 -4.36 -9.72
N LYS A 25 -1.03 -4.07 -10.90
CA LYS A 25 0.24 -4.67 -11.34
C LYS A 25 1.41 -4.06 -10.55
N ILE A 26 2.47 -4.84 -10.31
CA ILE A 26 3.71 -4.33 -9.69
C ILE A 26 4.31 -3.15 -10.48
N SER A 27 4.24 -3.21 -11.81
CA SER A 27 4.69 -2.11 -12.68
C SER A 27 3.87 -0.83 -12.51
N GLU A 28 2.59 -0.96 -12.20
CA GLU A 28 1.69 0.18 -11.96
C GLU A 28 1.95 0.78 -10.58
N ALA A 29 2.09 -0.06 -9.55
CA ALA A 29 2.53 0.36 -8.22
C ALA A 29 3.88 1.10 -8.25
N SER A 30 4.82 0.67 -9.10
CA SER A 30 6.11 1.36 -9.29
C SER A 30 5.94 2.79 -9.77
N LYS A 31 5.00 3.01 -10.71
CA LYS A 31 4.71 4.34 -11.23
C LYS A 31 4.07 5.22 -10.16
N LEU A 32 3.12 4.69 -9.40
CA LEU A 32 2.45 5.41 -8.31
C LEU A 32 3.41 5.82 -7.18
N LEU A 33 4.33 4.92 -6.79
CA LEU A 33 5.32 5.20 -5.75
C LEU A 33 6.46 6.14 -6.21
N GLY A 34 6.52 6.44 -7.52
CA GLY A 34 7.57 7.25 -8.12
C GLY A 34 8.92 6.54 -8.24
N TYR A 35 8.93 5.21 -8.36
CA TYR A 35 10.15 4.44 -8.61
C TYR A 35 10.43 4.28 -10.09
N ALA A 36 11.70 4.43 -10.47
CA ALA A 36 12.15 4.25 -11.85
C ALA A 36 11.98 2.81 -12.37
N HIS A 37 12.06 1.81 -11.49
CA HIS A 37 11.98 0.40 -11.89
C HIS A 37 11.13 -0.43 -10.92
N TYR A 38 10.38 -1.38 -11.46
CA TYR A 38 9.48 -2.25 -10.68
C TYR A 38 10.22 -3.13 -9.66
N ASN A 39 11.53 -3.37 -9.88
CA ASN A 39 12.38 -4.08 -8.91
C ASN A 39 12.41 -3.39 -7.54
N SER A 40 12.24 -2.07 -7.47
CA SER A 40 12.13 -1.37 -6.19
C SER A 40 10.92 -1.84 -5.38
N VAL A 41 9.79 -2.07 -6.06
CA VAL A 41 8.57 -2.61 -5.45
C VAL A 41 8.76 -4.09 -5.06
N ILE A 42 9.44 -4.88 -5.89
CA ILE A 42 9.78 -6.27 -5.54
C ILE A 42 10.60 -6.32 -4.25
N LYS A 43 11.61 -5.45 -4.11
CA LYS A 43 12.40 -5.34 -2.89
C LYS A 43 11.56 -4.92 -1.67
N LEU A 44 10.52 -4.11 -1.85
CA LEU A 44 9.59 -3.78 -0.76
C LEU A 44 8.79 -5.00 -0.31
N ILE A 45 8.36 -5.82 -1.26
CA ILE A 45 7.64 -7.07 -1.00
C ILE A 45 8.55 -8.06 -0.27
N GLU A 46 9.77 -8.26 -0.74
CA GLU A 46 10.77 -9.14 -0.10
C GLU A 46 11.09 -8.71 1.34
N ARG A 47 11.08 -7.40 1.60
CA ARG A 47 11.28 -6.82 2.94
C ARG A 47 10.04 -6.86 3.83
N GLY A 48 8.92 -7.42 3.35
CA GLY A 48 7.65 -7.48 4.09
C GLY A 48 6.96 -6.12 4.28
N LYS A 49 7.32 -5.11 3.49
CA LYS A 49 6.72 -3.76 3.57
C LYS A 49 5.50 -3.57 2.69
N LEU A 50 5.28 -4.48 1.75
CA LEU A 50 4.14 -4.48 0.83
C LEU A 50 3.71 -5.93 0.61
N GLN A 51 2.41 -6.22 0.68
CA GLN A 51 1.93 -7.58 0.51
C GLN A 51 1.69 -7.87 -0.97
N ALA A 52 2.10 -9.06 -1.40
CA ALA A 52 1.88 -9.52 -2.76
C ALA A 52 0.96 -10.74 -2.77
N TYR A 53 -0.05 -10.67 -3.62
CA TYR A 53 -1.10 -11.67 -3.76
C TYR A 53 -0.93 -12.43 -5.08
N LYS A 54 -1.12 -13.75 -5.02
CA LYS A 54 -1.19 -14.62 -6.20
C LYS A 54 -2.65 -14.88 -6.52
N LEU A 55 -3.15 -14.27 -7.59
CA LEU A 55 -4.53 -14.48 -8.03
C LEU A 55 -4.62 -15.74 -8.90
N PRO A 56 -5.74 -16.48 -8.88
CA PRO A 56 -5.88 -17.71 -9.67
C PRO A 56 -5.92 -17.46 -11.18
N GLN A 57 -6.45 -16.31 -11.61
CA GLN A 57 -6.62 -15.97 -13.03
C GLN A 57 -5.33 -15.42 -13.69
N VAL A 58 -4.34 -14.99 -12.90
CA VAL A 58 -3.12 -14.38 -13.44
C VAL A 58 -1.87 -14.99 -12.84
N THR A 59 -0.88 -15.27 -13.68
CA THR A 59 0.39 -15.88 -13.26
C THR A 59 1.26 -14.93 -12.43
N ARG A 60 1.19 -13.63 -12.74
CA ARG A 60 2.00 -12.59 -12.08
C ARG A 60 1.35 -12.11 -10.79
N LYS A 61 2.17 -11.91 -9.75
CA LYS A 61 1.76 -11.33 -8.48
C LYS A 61 1.10 -9.96 -8.65
N ARG A 62 0.20 -9.63 -7.73
CA ARG A 62 -0.52 -8.35 -7.63
C ARG A 62 -0.34 -7.76 -6.25
N VAL A 63 -0.54 -6.45 -6.14
CA VAL A 63 -0.56 -5.73 -4.87
C VAL A 63 -1.88 -4.98 -4.75
N LEU A 64 -2.30 -4.68 -3.52
CA LEU A 64 -3.51 -3.92 -3.27
C LEU A 64 -3.26 -2.42 -3.51
N LEU A 65 -4.24 -1.73 -4.09
CA LEU A 65 -4.15 -0.30 -4.34
C LEU A 65 -4.10 0.48 -3.02
N SER A 66 -4.98 0.15 -2.08
CA SER A 66 -5.01 0.81 -0.76
C SER A 66 -3.68 0.71 -0.02
N GLU A 67 -3.01 -0.45 -0.04
CA GLU A 67 -1.68 -0.61 0.56
C GLU A 67 -0.63 0.29 -0.08
N VAL A 68 -0.68 0.46 -1.40
CA VAL A 68 0.24 1.34 -2.13
C VAL A 68 -0.03 2.81 -1.80
N GLU A 69 -1.28 3.22 -1.71
CA GLU A 69 -1.69 4.56 -1.29
C GLU A 69 -1.25 4.87 0.14
N ASN A 70 -1.45 3.94 1.08
CA ASN A 70 -0.96 4.05 2.45
C ASN A 70 0.56 4.26 2.53
N LEU A 71 1.34 3.60 1.65
CA LEU A 71 2.79 3.82 1.58
C LEU A 71 3.15 5.21 1.04
N ILE A 72 2.35 5.77 0.14
CA ILE A 72 2.53 7.14 -0.36
C ILE A 72 2.25 8.14 0.75
N GLU A 73 1.16 7.98 1.49
CA GLU A 73 0.81 8.81 2.65
C GLU A 73 1.92 8.79 3.70
N LEU A 74 2.38 7.59 4.10
CA LEU A 74 3.49 7.42 5.04
C LEU A 74 4.79 8.09 4.56
N LYS A 75 5.06 8.10 3.25
CA LYS A 75 6.22 8.77 2.67
C LYS A 75 6.09 10.29 2.77
N ASN A 76 4.90 10.83 2.48
CA ASN A 76 4.63 12.26 2.54
C ASN A 76 4.68 12.78 3.98
N ASP A 77 4.11 12.04 4.94
CA ASP A 77 4.15 12.38 6.37
C ASP A 77 5.59 12.45 6.90
N ARG A 78 6.44 11.51 6.48
CA ARG A 78 7.87 11.54 6.84
C ARG A 78 8.55 12.79 6.30
N GLN A 79 8.28 13.15 5.04
CA GLN A 79 8.87 14.35 4.44
C GLN A 79 8.45 15.62 5.21
N ASN A 80 7.16 15.76 5.54
CA ASN A 80 6.65 16.92 6.29
C ASN A 80 7.33 17.08 7.66
N LYS A 81 7.61 15.99 8.39
CA LYS A 81 8.31 16.06 9.70
C LYS A 81 9.73 16.62 9.63
N TYR A 82 10.44 16.42 8.51
CA TYR A 82 11.80 16.97 8.35
C TYR A 82 11.80 18.47 8.02
N PHE A 83 10.76 18.97 7.35
CA PHE A 83 10.63 20.40 7.04
C PHE A 83 10.21 21.25 8.25
N SER A 84 9.57 20.65 9.25
CA SER A 84 9.10 21.35 10.46
C SER A 84 10.13 21.45 11.58
N ILE A 85 11.36 20.95 11.40
CA ILE A 85 12.42 21.14 12.42
C ILE A 85 12.87 22.61 12.32
N PRO A 86 12.59 23.46 13.32
CA PRO A 86 13.10 24.82 13.29
C PRO A 86 14.62 24.72 13.27
N LYS A 87 15.25 25.23 12.21
CA LYS A 87 16.70 25.41 12.18
C LYS A 87 17.03 26.23 13.42
N LYS A 88 17.73 25.63 14.39
CA LYS A 88 18.26 26.37 15.55
C LYS A 88 19.07 27.51 14.95
N ALA A 89 18.56 28.74 15.05
CA ALA A 89 19.32 29.92 14.71
C ALA A 89 20.62 29.84 15.51
N GLY A 90 21.74 29.75 14.82
CA GLY A 90 23.05 29.76 15.47
C GLY A 90 23.12 30.96 16.39
N ARG A 91 23.74 30.78 17.57
CA ARG A 91 24.00 31.90 18.47
C ARG A 91 24.74 32.96 17.67
N HIS A 92 24.11 34.12 17.49
CA HIS A 92 24.78 35.30 16.98
C HIS A 92 25.94 35.61 17.92
N SER A 93 27.15 35.36 17.41
CA SER A 93 28.40 35.69 18.05
C SER A 93 28.59 37.20 17.94
N ASN A 94 28.27 37.92 19.01
CA ASN A 94 28.79 39.27 19.22
C ASN A 94 30.19 39.14 19.82
N TYR A 95 31.19 39.15 18.94
CA TYR A 95 32.57 39.46 19.31
C TYR A 95 33.06 40.57 18.38
#